data_AF-A0A940J895-F1
#
_entry.id   AF-A0A940J895-F1
#
_cell.length_a   1.000
_cell.length_b   1.000
_cell.length_c   1.000
_cell.angle_alpha   90.00
_cell.angle_beta   90.00
_cell.angle_gamma   90.00
#
_symmetry.space_group_name_H-M   'P 1'
#
loop_
_entity.id
_entity.type
_entity.pdbx_description
1 polymer ?
#
loop_
_entity_poly.entity_id
_entity_poly.type
_entity_poly.pdbx_seq_one_letter_code
_entity_poly.pdbx_strand_id
1 'polypeptide(L)'
;MTREAWDAALEEYYAEHDRVGTDADARGPALLVIDRGVIEGGGRRWRVRQALADPEGHHDWVIEAEVDADASDELGDLVLTTTAMRRL
;
A
#
# COMPACT_ATOMS: atom_id res chain seq x y z
N MET A 1 4.37 0.36 -9.98
CA MET A 1 5.45 1.38 -10.09
C MET A 1 6.77 0.69 -10.38
N THR A 2 7.81 1.42 -10.79
CA THR A 2 9.16 0.84 -10.97
C THR A 2 9.93 0.80 -9.66
N ARG A 3 11.01 0.03 -9.62
CA ARG A 3 11.91 -0.01 -8.45
C ARG A 3 12.51 1.37 -8.16
N GLU A 4 12.94 2.09 -9.19
CA GLU A 4 13.56 3.41 -9.05
C GLU A 4 12.57 4.43 -8.45
N ALA A 5 11.30 4.38 -8.84
CA ALA A 5 10.26 5.23 -8.28
C ALA A 5 9.97 4.89 -6.80
N TRP A 6 10.03 3.60 -6.45
CA TRP A 6 9.89 3.15 -5.06
C TRP A 6 11.05 3.65 -4.20
N ASP A 7 12.28 3.45 -4.66
CA ASP A 7 13.48 3.82 -3.92
C ASP A 7 13.54 5.34 -3.69
N ALA A 8 13.22 6.15 -4.70
CA ALA A 8 13.16 7.61 -4.57
C ALA A 8 12.10 8.08 -3.56
N ALA A 9 10.89 7.48 -3.57
CA ALA A 9 9.85 7.83 -2.59
C ALA A 9 10.24 7.42 -1.17
N LEU A 10 10.94 6.29 -1.02
CA LEU A 10 11.45 5.83 0.26
C LEU A 10 12.55 6.75 0.80
N GLU A 11 13.45 7.22 -0.07
CA GLU A 11 14.47 8.22 0.28
C GLU A 11 13.83 9.53 0.76
N GLU A 12 12.78 10.01 0.09
CA GLU A 12 12.05 11.21 0.49
C GLU A 12 11.36 11.03 1.85
N TYR A 13 10.72 9.88 2.10
CA TYR A 13 10.17 9.55 3.42
C TYR A 13 11.25 9.60 4.50
N TYR A 14 12.40 8.96 4.27
CA TYR A 14 13.49 8.91 5.27
C TYR A 14 14.25 10.22 5.43
N ALA A 15 14.11 11.16 4.50
CA ALA A 15 14.60 12.52 4.68
C ALA A 15 13.75 13.29 5.72
N GLU A 16 12.49 12.89 5.92
CA GLU A 16 11.57 13.50 6.89
C GLU A 16 11.45 12.70 8.19
N HIS A 17 11.49 11.37 8.13
CA HIS A 17 11.20 10.48 9.26
C HIS A 17 12.29 9.42 9.47
N ASP A 18 12.78 9.28 10.70
CA ASP A 18 13.90 8.36 11.02
C ASP A 18 13.53 6.87 10.97
N ARG A 19 12.24 6.52 11.06
CA ARG A 19 11.78 5.12 11.09
C ARG A 19 10.39 4.97 10.48
N VAL A 20 10.07 3.74 10.08
CA VAL A 20 8.72 3.31 9.72
C VAL A 20 8.24 2.33 10.79
N GLY A 21 7.09 2.61 11.39
CA GLY A 21 6.41 1.67 12.29
C GLY A 21 5.89 0.45 11.52
N THR A 22 6.11 -0.73 12.07
CA THR A 22 5.68 -2.01 11.43
C THR A 22 4.95 -2.95 12.38
N ASP A 23 4.57 -2.44 13.55
CA ASP A 23 3.86 -3.19 14.60
C ASP A 23 2.39 -3.46 14.22
N ALA A 24 1.62 -3.97 15.20
CA ALA A 24 0.23 -4.33 14.99
C ALA A 24 -0.66 -3.12 14.65
N ASP A 25 -0.39 -1.96 15.27
CA ASP A 25 -1.17 -0.74 15.03
C ASP A 25 -0.83 -0.14 13.67
N ALA A 26 0.45 -0.19 13.26
CA ALA A 26 0.90 0.22 11.94
C ALA A 26 0.24 -0.56 10.79
N ARG A 27 -0.24 -1.78 11.05
CA ARG A 27 -0.96 -2.65 10.11
C ARG A 27 -2.45 -2.76 10.44
N GLY A 28 -2.92 -1.97 11.39
CA GLY A 28 -4.27 -2.00 11.90
C GLY A 28 -5.30 -1.39 10.93
N PRO A 29 -6.60 -1.60 11.18
CA PRO A 29 -7.67 -1.10 10.34
C PRO A 29 -7.76 0.44 10.30
N ALA A 30 -7.09 1.14 11.21
CA ALA A 30 -7.02 2.61 11.19
C ALA A 30 -6.16 3.16 10.04
N LEU A 31 -5.14 2.41 9.62
CA LEU A 31 -4.19 2.82 8.58
C LEU A 31 -4.35 2.05 7.28
N LEU A 32 -5.27 1.08 7.23
CA LEU A 32 -5.51 0.23 6.07
C LEU A 32 -6.91 0.44 5.51
N VAL A 33 -6.99 0.84 4.24
CA VAL A 33 -8.22 0.96 3.48
C VAL A 33 -8.19 -0.03 2.33
N ILE A 34 -9.25 -0.84 2.21
CA ILE A 34 -9.43 -1.78 1.10
C ILE A 34 -10.76 -1.47 0.43
N ASP A 35 -10.70 -1.04 -0.82
CA ASP A 35 -11.85 -0.86 -1.69
C ASP A 35 -11.97 -2.08 -2.62
N ARG A 36 -13.06 -2.84 -2.44
CA ARG A 36 -13.28 -4.11 -3.15
C ARG A 36 -14.13 -3.86 -4.40
N GLY A 37 -13.48 -3.79 -5.55
CA GLY A 37 -14.11 -3.54 -6.83
C GLY A 37 -14.19 -4.76 -7.76
N VAL A 38 -14.97 -4.59 -8.82
CA VAL A 38 -15.02 -5.46 -10.00
C VAL A 38 -14.67 -4.59 -11.22
N ILE A 39 -13.77 -5.06 -12.07
CA ILE A 39 -13.41 -4.37 -13.32
C ILE A 39 -14.43 -4.68 -14.42
N GLU A 40 -14.47 -3.81 -15.44
CA GLU A 40 -15.24 -4.07 -16.65
C GLU A 40 -14.79 -5.42 -17.27
N GLY A 41 -15.75 -6.33 -17.48
CA GLY A 41 -15.47 -7.71 -17.91
C GLY A 41 -15.56 -8.77 -16.79
N GLY A 42 -15.78 -8.36 -15.54
CA GLY A 42 -16.19 -9.27 -14.44
C GLY A 42 -15.09 -9.75 -13.50
N GLY A 43 -13.84 -9.33 -13.69
CA GLY A 43 -12.73 -9.67 -12.79
C GLY A 43 -12.75 -8.89 -11.47
N ARG A 44 -12.30 -9.48 -10.37
CA ARG A 44 -12.23 -8.82 -9.05
C ARG A 44 -10.87 -8.15 -8.86
N ARG A 45 -10.87 -6.82 -8.78
CA ARG A 45 -9.68 -6.01 -8.47
C ARG A 45 -9.94 -5.12 -7.27
N TRP A 46 -9.13 -5.27 -6.23
CA TRP A 46 -9.25 -4.45 -5.03
C TRP A 46 -8.17 -3.39 -5.02
N ARG A 47 -8.55 -2.16 -4.65
CA ARG A 47 -7.60 -1.07 -4.40
C ARG A 47 -7.29 -1.05 -2.92
N VAL A 48 -6.01 -1.08 -2.61
CA VAL A 48 -5.51 -1.10 -1.24
C VAL A 48 -4.69 0.16 -1.03
N ARG A 49 -4.94 0.84 0.09
CA ARG A 49 -4.15 1.98 0.54
C ARG A 49 -3.74 1.75 1.99
N GLN A 50 -2.44 1.77 2.25
CA GLN A 50 -1.88 1.68 3.60
C GLN A 50 -1.14 2.98 3.90
N ALA A 51 -1.55 3.68 4.97
CA ALA A 51 -0.79 4.79 5.50
C ALA A 51 0.43 4.27 6.29
N LEU A 52 1.57 4.94 6.15
CA LEU A 52 2.77 4.61 6.92
C LEU A 52 2.65 5.20 8.32
N ALA A 53 3.05 4.40 9.31
CA ALA A 53 3.15 4.84 10.69
C ALA A 53 4.49 5.54 10.90
N ASP A 54 4.50 6.86 10.79
CA ASP A 54 5.66 7.69 11.14
C ASP A 54 5.74 7.91 12.67
N PRO A 55 6.93 8.27 13.20
CA PRO A 55 7.14 8.51 14.64
C PRO A 55 6.29 9.63 15.22
N GLU A 56 6.00 10.65 14.42
CA GLU A 56 5.25 11.84 14.80
C GLU A 56 3.73 11.61 14.76
N GLY A 57 3.28 10.53 14.12
CA GLY A 57 1.87 10.14 14.00
C GLY A 57 1.09 10.97 12.98
N HIS A 58 1.77 11.55 11.98
CA HIS A 58 1.14 12.34 10.93
C HIS A 58 0.31 11.50 9.96
N HIS A 59 0.79 10.30 9.65
CA HIS A 59 0.20 9.35 8.70
C HIS A 59 -0.06 9.97 7.32
N ASP A 60 0.81 10.89 6.90
CA ASP A 60 0.72 11.65 5.65
C ASP A 60 1.39 10.93 4.47
N TRP A 61 2.07 9.81 4.70
CA TRP A 61 2.62 8.96 3.66
C TRP A 61 1.76 7.71 3.43
N VAL A 62 1.59 7.31 2.17
CA VAL A 62 0.79 6.14 1.80
C VAL A 62 1.50 5.27 0.77
N ILE A 63 1.24 3.96 0.86
CA ILE A 63 1.45 2.98 -0.20
C ILE A 63 0.09 2.66 -0.81
N GLU A 64 -0.01 2.76 -2.12
CA GLU A 64 -1.17 2.37 -2.91
C GLU A 64 -0.84 1.11 -3.72
N ALA A 65 -1.79 0.19 -3.81
CA ALA A 65 -1.63 -1.07 -4.51
C ALA A 65 -2.95 -1.59 -5.07
N GLU A 66 -2.85 -2.49 -6.04
CA GLU A 66 -3.98 -3.23 -6.58
C GLU A 66 -3.78 -4.73 -6.35
N VAL A 67 -4.83 -5.39 -5.85
CA VAL A 67 -4.89 -6.84 -5.66
C VAL A 67 -5.72 -7.44 -6.78
N ASP A 68 -5.18 -8.46 -7.43
CA ASP A 68 -5.95 -9.35 -8.30
C ASP A 68 -6.53 -10.49 -7.46
N ALA A 69 -7.79 -10.39 -7.08
CA ALA A 69 -8.40 -11.36 -6.19
C ALA A 69 -8.68 -12.69 -6.89
N ASP A 70 -8.92 -12.68 -8.20
CA ASP A 70 -9.13 -13.91 -8.97
C ASP A 70 -7.83 -14.69 -9.11
N ALA A 71 -6.74 -14.00 -9.50
CA ALA A 71 -5.42 -14.63 -9.58
C ALA A 71 -4.92 -15.09 -8.20
N SER A 72 -5.24 -14.33 -7.14
CA SER A 72 -4.88 -14.73 -5.77
C SER A 72 -5.62 -16.00 -5.33
N ASP A 73 -6.91 -16.12 -5.65
CA ASP A 73 -7.70 -17.32 -5.36
C ASP A 73 -7.20 -18.54 -6.16
N GLU A 74 -6.77 -18.34 -7.41
CA GLU A 74 -6.22 -19.40 -8.28
C GLU A 74 -4.84 -19.90 -7.80
N LEU A 75 -3.94 -18.98 -7.42
CA LEU A 75 -2.59 -19.33 -6.97
C LEU A 75 -2.54 -19.77 -5.51
N GLY A 76 -3.56 -19.42 -4.71
CA GLY A 76 -3.55 -19.61 -3.26
C GLY A 76 -2.60 -18.66 -2.51
N ASP A 77 -2.02 -17.68 -3.20
CA ASP A 77 -1.07 -16.70 -2.70
C ASP A 77 -1.47 -15.29 -3.17
N LEU A 78 -1.08 -14.26 -2.42
CA LEU A 78 -1.44 -12.88 -2.73
C LEU A 78 -0.78 -12.39 -4.04
N VAL A 79 -1.61 -12.02 -5.01
CA VAL A 79 -1.20 -11.33 -6.23
C VAL A 79 -1.49 -9.84 -6.07
N LEU A 80 -0.44 -9.07 -5.78
CA LEU A 80 -0.53 -7.63 -5.56
C LEU A 80 0.52 -6.89 -6.39
N THR A 81 0.10 -5.76 -6.96
CA THR A 81 1.00 -4.81 -7.62
C THR A 81 0.92 -3.47 -6.92
N THR A 82 2.05 -2.98 -6.40
CA THR A 82 2.12 -1.63 -5.84
C THR A 82 2.12 -0.58 -6.95
N THR A 83 1.24 0.41 -6.82
CA THR A 83 0.98 1.44 -7.84
C THR A 83 1.64 2.78 -7.50
N ALA A 84 1.71 3.15 -6.22
CA ALA A 84 2.42 4.35 -5.76
C ALA A 84 2.92 4.22 -4.31
N MET A 85 3.96 5.00 -3.98
CA MET A 85 4.31 5.41 -2.62
C MET A 85 4.48 6.92 -2.66
N ARG A 86 3.72 7.66 -1.85
CA ARG A 86 3.72 9.13 -1.90
C ARG A 86 3.21 9.77 -0.61
N ARG A 87 3.50 11.06 -0.45
CA ARG A 87 2.87 11.95 0.52
C ARG A 87 1.49 12.43 0.05
N LEU A 88 0.57 12.65 0.99
CA LEU A 88 -0.79 13.16 0.79
C LEU A 88 -0.88 14.69 0.74
#